data_AF-A0A2N1RK12-F1
#
_entry.id   AF-A0A2N1RK12-F1
#
_cell.length_a   1.000
_cell.length_b   1.000
_cell.length_c   1.000
_cell.angle_alpha   90.00
_cell.angle_beta   90.00
_cell.angle_gamma   90.00
#
_symmetry.space_group_name_H-M   'P 1'
#
loop_
_entity.id
_entity.type
_entity.pdbx_description
1 polymer ?
#
loop_
_entity_poly.entity_id
_entity_poly.type
_entity_poly.pdbx_seq_one_letter_code
_entity_poly.pdbx_strand_id
1 'polypeptide(L)'
;MTMSMPRKPEVKGFVIAMDGPAGVGKSTIAKAIAHSLGFYFLNSGNFYRAITLRVLQLGRDPLQADQVLATAQQTQVEIIAGRVHANGTDVEDLLHSEEVDRYVAQHSAIIPLRTIVNEQLRKLAAGGLNIVAEGRDITTVVFPQAQCKFFLDAIPAVRAKRRYNQQPTEMSLEELQRTIEERDEIDRNKPVGGLKIAPDALYIDSSYLTIDEVYERVLRAIFIRIDEEADKNQDQEKNVEEVKEVLETQSEPQQKSNMQTMLQEEYLKSLDGIEDGQLVTGTVVQVNNEYVFVDVGYKSEGRIPAEEFTTIPAVGDEVKVIIVNKE
;
A
#
# COMPACT_ATOMS: atom_id res chain seq x y z
N MET A 1 -36.47 3.32 26.39
CA MET A 1 -35.11 3.89 26.22
C MET A 1 -34.62 3.48 24.84
N THR A 2 -34.56 4.41 23.90
CA THR A 2 -33.97 4.19 22.58
C THR A 2 -32.46 4.16 22.73
N MET A 3 -31.86 2.98 22.65
CA MET A 3 -30.41 2.83 22.62
C MET A 3 -29.92 3.24 21.23
N SER A 4 -29.37 4.44 21.12
CA SER A 4 -28.62 4.88 19.94
C SER A 4 -27.31 4.11 19.91
N MET A 5 -27.01 3.45 18.79
CA MET A 5 -25.65 2.92 18.55
C MET A 5 -24.65 4.08 18.64
N PRO A 6 -23.41 3.84 19.13
CA PRO A 6 -22.35 4.84 19.04
C PRO A 6 -22.16 5.20 17.57
N ARG A 7 -22.22 6.50 17.25
CA ARG A 7 -21.91 7.00 15.90
C ARG A 7 -20.52 6.50 15.54
N LYS A 8 -20.40 5.75 14.45
CA LYS A 8 -19.11 5.27 13.94
C LYS A 8 -18.22 6.50 13.69
N PRO A 9 -16.93 6.47 14.07
CA PRO A 9 -16.04 7.59 13.85
C PRO A 9 -15.99 7.89 12.35
N GLU A 10 -16.35 9.12 11.99
CA GLU A 10 -16.21 9.65 10.65
C GLU A 10 -14.71 9.79 10.37
N VAL A 11 -14.22 9.14 9.31
CA VAL A 11 -12.82 9.22 8.91
C VAL A 11 -12.65 10.55 8.19
N LYS A 12 -12.00 11.53 8.83
CA LYS A 12 -11.73 12.84 8.23
C LYS A 12 -10.50 12.84 7.32
N GLY A 13 -9.51 12.02 7.62
CA GLY A 13 -8.32 11.81 6.78
C GLY A 13 -8.56 10.82 5.65
N PHE A 14 -7.76 10.89 4.59
CA PHE A 14 -7.75 9.91 3.52
C PHE A 14 -6.95 8.67 3.95
N VAL A 15 -7.57 7.49 3.86
CA VAL A 15 -6.95 6.22 4.29
C VAL A 15 -6.75 5.31 3.09
N ILE A 16 -5.49 4.95 2.87
CA ILE A 16 -5.08 3.91 1.93
C ILE A 16 -4.68 2.69 2.75
N ALA A 17 -5.36 1.56 2.57
CA ALA A 17 -5.13 0.33 3.33
C ALA A 17 -4.50 -0.76 2.45
N MET A 18 -3.43 -1.40 2.94
CA MET A 18 -2.72 -2.46 2.22
C MET A 18 -2.57 -3.72 3.09
N ASP A 19 -3.19 -4.81 2.68
CA ASP A 19 -3.06 -6.13 3.28
C ASP A 19 -2.30 -7.11 2.36
N GLY A 20 -1.89 -8.25 2.93
CA GLY A 20 -1.16 -9.29 2.20
C GLY A 20 -0.22 -10.09 3.09
N PRO A 21 0.22 -11.29 2.66
CA PRO A 21 1.11 -12.15 3.43
C PRO A 21 2.51 -11.56 3.61
N ALA A 22 3.34 -12.19 4.46
CA ALA A 22 4.71 -11.74 4.66
C ALA A 22 5.54 -11.88 3.36
N GLY A 23 6.45 -10.94 3.09
CA GLY A 23 7.40 -11.05 1.98
C GLY A 23 6.90 -10.62 0.59
N VAL A 24 5.68 -10.08 0.47
CA VAL A 24 5.14 -9.56 -0.81
C VAL A 24 5.59 -8.14 -1.16
N GLY A 25 6.35 -7.46 -0.29
CA GLY A 25 6.82 -6.08 -0.54
C GLY A 25 5.87 -4.95 -0.10
N LYS A 26 4.80 -5.23 0.67
CA LYS A 26 3.86 -4.21 1.18
C LYS A 26 4.55 -2.99 1.78
N SER A 27 5.49 -3.18 2.71
CA SER A 27 6.12 -2.06 3.41
C SER A 27 6.88 -1.15 2.46
N THR A 28 7.49 -1.72 1.42
CA THR A 28 8.20 -0.95 0.39
C THR A 28 7.22 -0.11 -0.42
N ILE A 29 6.15 -0.72 -0.92
CA ILE A 29 5.14 -0.02 -1.73
C ILE A 29 4.40 1.02 -0.90
N ALA A 30 3.94 0.66 0.31
CA ALA A 30 3.23 1.56 1.20
C ALA A 30 4.07 2.79 1.58
N LYS A 31 5.38 2.63 1.82
CA LYS A 31 6.30 3.76 2.05
C LYS A 31 6.46 4.63 0.81
N ALA A 32 6.63 4.02 -0.37
CA ALA A 32 6.77 4.76 -1.62
C ALA A 32 5.51 5.57 -1.95
N ILE A 33 4.33 4.97 -1.80
CA ILE A 33 3.04 5.64 -1.98
C ILE A 33 2.86 6.77 -0.96
N ALA A 34 3.14 6.51 0.33
CA ALA A 34 3.05 7.51 1.38
C ALA A 34 3.93 8.73 1.08
N HIS A 35 5.18 8.49 0.68
CA HIS A 35 6.11 9.55 0.30
C HIS A 35 5.59 10.35 -0.91
N SER A 36 5.11 9.67 -1.94
CA SER A 36 4.65 10.30 -3.19
C SER A 36 3.42 11.19 -2.96
N LEU A 37 2.53 10.80 -2.04
CA LEU A 37 1.30 11.53 -1.73
C LEU A 37 1.46 12.52 -0.56
N GLY A 38 2.62 12.54 0.11
CA GLY A 38 2.81 13.30 1.35
C GLY A 38 1.98 12.79 2.52
N PHE A 39 1.60 11.51 2.52
CA PHE A 39 0.80 10.87 3.57
C PHE A 39 1.71 10.23 4.63
N TYR A 40 1.16 9.97 5.81
CA TYR A 40 1.90 9.26 6.84
C TYR A 40 1.88 7.74 6.57
N PHE A 41 3.07 7.13 6.49
CA PHE A 41 3.20 5.67 6.44
C PHE A 41 2.94 5.07 7.83
N LEU A 42 1.88 4.28 7.95
CA LEU A 42 1.46 3.67 9.20
C LEU A 42 1.68 2.15 9.17
N ASN A 43 2.71 1.69 9.89
CA ASN A 43 2.84 0.28 10.21
C ASN A 43 2.04 -0.04 11.48
N SER A 44 0.91 -0.73 11.32
CA SER A 44 0.06 -1.15 12.45
C SER A 44 0.80 -1.98 13.52
N GLY A 45 1.86 -2.69 13.12
CA GLY A 45 2.75 -3.43 14.02
C GLY A 45 3.44 -2.54 15.06
N ASN A 46 3.74 -1.28 14.73
CA ASN A 46 4.43 -0.36 15.63
C ASN A 46 3.61 -0.02 16.87
N PHE A 47 2.28 -0.07 16.79
CA PHE A 47 1.41 0.14 17.95
C PHE A 47 1.50 -1.02 18.94
N TYR A 48 1.51 -2.27 18.45
CA TYR A 48 1.74 -3.44 19.30
C TYR A 48 3.15 -3.41 19.90
N ARG A 49 4.15 -2.95 19.15
CA ARG A 49 5.54 -2.77 19.64
C ARG A 49 5.62 -1.72 20.73
N ALA A 50 4.98 -0.57 20.57
CA ALA A 50 4.97 0.49 21.56
C ALA A 50 4.33 0.03 22.88
N ILE A 51 3.22 -0.72 22.81
CA ILE A 51 2.57 -1.29 23.99
C ILE A 51 3.47 -2.37 24.63
N THR A 52 4.05 -3.26 23.84
CA THR A 52 5.01 -4.27 24.32
C THR A 52 6.19 -3.64 25.05
N LEU A 53 6.81 -2.62 24.44
CA LEU A 53 7.89 -1.86 25.05
C LEU A 53 7.45 -1.25 26.38
N ARG A 54 6.22 -0.71 26.44
CA ARG A 54 5.71 -0.12 27.67
C ARG A 54 5.50 -1.14 28.78
N VAL A 55 5.06 -2.35 28.46
CA VAL A 55 4.95 -3.46 29.42
C VAL A 55 6.33 -3.75 30.03
N LEU A 56 7.35 -3.86 29.19
CA LEU A 56 8.72 -4.14 29.60
C LEU A 56 9.31 -3.01 30.46
N GLN A 57 9.15 -1.76 30.04
CA GLN A 57 9.63 -0.58 30.78
C GLN A 57 8.98 -0.43 32.16
N LEU A 58 7.74 -0.91 32.33
CA LEU A 58 7.04 -0.91 33.61
C LEU A 58 7.40 -2.11 34.50
N GLY A 59 8.28 -3.01 34.04
CA GLY A 59 8.64 -4.23 34.78
C GLY A 59 7.47 -5.21 34.95
N ARG A 60 6.45 -5.10 34.08
CA ARG A 60 5.29 -6.00 34.07
C ARG A 60 5.65 -7.28 33.31
N ASP A 61 5.01 -8.38 33.68
CA ASP A 61 5.23 -9.67 33.02
C ASP A 61 4.59 -9.67 31.62
N PRO A 62 5.38 -9.73 30.52
CA PRO A 62 4.85 -9.73 29.16
C PRO A 62 4.09 -11.01 28.81
N LEU A 63 4.23 -12.08 29.58
CA LEU A 63 3.49 -13.32 29.35
C LEU A 63 2.11 -13.32 30.03
N GLN A 64 1.82 -12.33 30.88
CA GLN A 64 0.52 -12.20 31.55
C GLN A 64 -0.40 -11.25 30.78
N ALA A 65 -1.39 -11.81 30.08
CA ALA A 65 -2.31 -11.05 29.24
C ALA A 65 -3.01 -9.89 29.98
N ASP A 66 -3.41 -10.08 31.24
CA ASP A 66 -4.05 -9.04 32.04
C ASP A 66 -3.13 -7.84 32.29
N GLN A 67 -1.83 -8.07 32.49
CA GLN A 67 -0.84 -7.00 32.67
C GLN A 67 -0.59 -6.26 31.36
N VAL A 68 -0.55 -6.97 30.23
CA VAL A 68 -0.45 -6.37 28.89
C VAL A 68 -1.66 -5.49 28.61
N LEU A 69 -2.86 -5.97 28.88
CA LEU A 69 -4.11 -5.23 28.68
C LEU A 69 -4.21 -4.00 29.59
N ALA A 70 -3.88 -4.13 30.88
CA ALA A 70 -3.83 -2.99 31.79
C ALA A 70 -2.82 -1.93 31.33
N THR A 71 -1.72 -2.34 30.72
CA THR A 71 -0.73 -1.41 30.13
C THR A 71 -1.30 -0.71 28.91
N ALA A 72 -1.91 -1.47 28.00
CA ALA A 72 -2.50 -0.95 26.78
C ALA A 72 -3.60 0.11 27.05
N GLN A 73 -4.43 -0.12 28.06
CA GLN A 73 -5.48 0.84 28.47
C GLN A 73 -4.91 2.16 28.99
N GLN A 74 -3.68 2.16 29.50
CA GLN A 74 -2.98 3.31 30.07
C GLN A 74 -1.95 3.92 29.11
N THR A 75 -1.84 3.38 27.90
CA THR A 75 -0.84 3.79 26.91
C THR A 75 -1.53 4.41 25.71
N GLN A 76 -1.33 5.71 25.54
CA GLN A 76 -1.72 6.45 24.35
C GLN A 76 -0.53 6.44 23.38
N VAL A 77 -0.70 5.80 22.23
CA VAL A 77 0.28 5.80 21.14
C VAL A 77 -0.11 6.90 20.15
N GLU A 78 0.82 7.81 19.87
CA GLU A 78 0.61 9.00 19.06
C GLU A 78 1.69 9.14 17.99
N ILE A 79 1.37 9.84 16.91
CA ILE A 79 2.36 10.21 15.90
C ILE A 79 2.67 11.69 16.06
N ILE A 80 3.89 12.00 16.50
CA ILE A 80 4.36 13.37 16.72
C ILE A 80 5.58 13.59 15.84
N ALA A 81 5.52 14.61 14.98
CA ALA A 81 6.58 14.90 13.99
C ALA A 81 6.99 13.67 13.14
N GLY A 82 6.03 12.80 12.82
CA GLY A 82 6.25 11.60 12.02
C GLY A 82 6.86 10.41 12.79
N ARG A 83 7.06 10.52 14.11
CA ARG A 83 7.60 9.45 14.95
C ARG A 83 6.55 8.91 15.91
N VAL A 84 6.67 7.63 16.26
CA VAL A 84 5.79 6.97 17.23
C VAL A 84 6.19 7.38 18.64
N HIS A 85 5.24 7.95 19.36
CA HIS A 85 5.36 8.30 20.77
C HIS A 85 4.41 7.44 21.61
N ALA A 86 4.83 7.08 22.82
CA ALA A 86 3.99 6.44 23.83
C ALA A 86 3.89 7.35 25.06
N ASN A 87 2.68 7.82 25.40
CA ASN A 87 2.44 8.80 26.47
C ASN A 87 3.37 10.02 26.37
N GLY A 88 3.50 10.57 25.16
CA GLY A 88 4.35 11.73 24.85
C GLY A 88 5.86 11.44 24.70
N THR A 89 6.34 10.25 25.03
CA THR A 89 7.76 9.88 24.90
C THR A 89 8.04 9.27 23.52
N ASP A 90 9.03 9.77 22.79
CA ASP A 90 9.49 9.17 21.53
C ASP A 90 10.04 7.76 21.78
N VAL A 91 9.50 6.77 21.08
CA VAL A 91 9.86 5.35 21.23
C VAL A 91 10.28 4.68 19.93
N GLU A 92 10.33 5.42 18.80
CA GLU A 92 10.49 4.86 17.45
C GLU A 92 11.71 3.93 17.36
N ASP A 93 12.86 4.37 17.87
CA ASP A 93 14.13 3.64 17.78
C ASP A 93 14.17 2.37 18.64
N LEU A 94 13.26 2.25 19.62
CA LEU A 94 13.19 1.12 20.55
C LEU A 94 12.17 0.06 20.12
N LEU A 95 11.34 0.34 19.12
CA LEU A 95 10.24 -0.56 18.71
C LEU A 95 10.74 -1.90 18.16
N HIS A 96 11.97 -1.96 17.67
CA HIS A 96 12.60 -3.14 17.07
C HIS A 96 13.73 -3.71 17.93
N SER A 97 13.75 -3.41 19.24
CA SER A 97 14.69 -4.07 20.14
C SER A 97 14.41 -5.58 20.22
N GLU A 98 15.46 -6.37 20.49
CA GLU A 98 15.34 -7.82 20.64
C GLU A 98 14.30 -8.22 21.71
N GLU A 99 14.22 -7.44 22.79
CA GLU A 99 13.25 -7.66 23.86
C GLU A 99 11.81 -7.48 23.38
N VAL A 100 11.54 -6.45 22.56
CA VAL A 100 10.21 -6.22 21.99
C VAL A 100 9.86 -7.29 20.96
N ASP A 101 10.81 -7.63 20.08
CA ASP A 101 10.62 -8.66 19.05
C ASP A 101 10.26 -10.03 19.66
N ARG A 102 10.79 -10.34 20.84
CA ARG A 102 10.50 -11.58 21.57
C ARG A 102 9.02 -11.76 21.91
N TYR A 103 8.30 -10.67 22.24
CA TYR A 103 6.94 -10.77 22.80
C TYR A 103 5.85 -10.20 21.88
N VAL A 104 6.18 -9.31 20.95
CA VAL A 104 5.17 -8.58 20.16
C VAL A 104 4.22 -9.50 19.38
N ALA A 105 4.73 -10.63 18.87
CA ALA A 105 3.90 -11.60 18.15
C ALA A 105 2.81 -12.18 19.05
N GLN A 106 3.18 -12.57 20.29
CA GLN A 106 2.24 -13.09 21.30
C GLN A 106 1.23 -12.02 21.72
N HIS A 107 1.70 -10.79 21.97
CA HIS A 107 0.82 -9.67 22.31
C HIS A 107 -0.20 -9.38 21.20
N SER A 108 0.24 -9.35 19.94
CA SER A 108 -0.64 -9.07 18.78
C SER A 108 -1.74 -10.10 18.56
N ALA A 109 -1.60 -11.30 19.16
CA ALA A 109 -2.61 -12.35 19.15
C ALA A 109 -3.67 -12.19 20.26
N ILE A 110 -3.46 -11.33 21.25
CA ILE A 110 -4.41 -11.05 22.34
C ILE A 110 -5.60 -10.27 21.78
N ILE A 111 -6.77 -10.92 21.66
CA ILE A 111 -7.96 -10.33 21.02
C ILE A 111 -8.37 -8.99 21.64
N PRO A 112 -8.50 -8.84 22.99
CA PRO A 112 -8.85 -7.54 23.57
C PRO A 112 -7.80 -6.45 23.31
N LEU A 113 -6.52 -6.80 23.16
CA LEU A 113 -5.48 -5.84 22.82
C LEU A 113 -5.65 -5.31 21.40
N ARG A 114 -6.01 -6.19 20.45
CA ARG A 114 -6.29 -5.78 19.07
C ARG A 114 -7.40 -4.73 19.02
N THR A 115 -8.45 -4.89 19.83
CA THR A 115 -9.54 -3.89 19.93
C THR A 115 -8.99 -2.52 20.34
N ILE A 116 -8.16 -2.47 21.39
CA ILE A 116 -7.55 -1.23 21.89
C ILE A 116 -6.65 -0.60 20.80
N VAL A 117 -5.79 -1.39 20.17
CA VAL A 117 -4.90 -0.90 19.10
C VAL A 117 -5.69 -0.37 17.92
N ASN A 118 -6.73 -1.08 17.48
CA ASN A 118 -7.57 -0.66 16.36
C ASN A 118 -8.30 0.66 16.66
N GLU A 119 -8.75 0.86 17.90
CA GLU A 119 -9.33 2.15 18.32
C GLU A 119 -8.30 3.28 18.25
N GLN A 120 -7.06 3.06 18.68
CA GLN A 120 -6.01 4.07 18.57
C GLN A 120 -5.65 4.40 17.12
N LEU A 121 -5.50 3.39 16.26
CA LEU A 121 -5.23 3.58 14.83
C LEU A 121 -6.35 4.39 14.15
N ARG A 122 -7.62 4.08 14.45
CA ARG A 122 -8.78 4.81 13.91
C ARG A 122 -8.82 6.27 14.38
N LYS A 123 -8.41 6.56 15.61
CA LYS A 123 -8.33 7.93 16.13
C LYS A 123 -7.35 8.79 15.33
N LEU A 124 -6.23 8.23 14.85
CA LEU A 124 -5.30 8.97 13.99
C LEU A 124 -6.00 9.47 12.71
N ALA A 125 -6.69 8.58 12.00
CA ALA A 125 -7.38 8.93 10.75
C ALA A 125 -8.59 9.86 11.00
N ALA A 126 -9.33 9.65 12.10
CA ALA A 126 -10.42 10.54 12.51
C ALA A 126 -9.93 11.95 12.88
N GLY A 127 -8.67 12.09 13.31
CA GLY A 127 -7.99 13.36 13.56
C GLY A 127 -7.63 14.16 12.30
N GLY A 128 -7.91 13.63 11.10
CA GLY A 128 -7.62 14.28 9.82
C GLY A 128 -6.27 13.92 9.21
N LEU A 129 -5.52 13.00 9.81
CA LEU A 129 -4.25 12.55 9.25
C LEU A 129 -4.49 11.64 8.04
N ASN A 130 -3.93 12.00 6.89
CA ASN A 130 -3.89 11.14 5.72
C ASN A 130 -2.86 10.03 5.92
N ILE A 131 -3.25 8.78 5.75
CA ILE A 131 -2.42 7.62 6.10
C ILE A 131 -2.39 6.58 4.98
N VAL A 132 -1.21 5.95 4.81
CA VAL A 132 -1.04 4.69 4.10
C VAL A 132 -0.75 3.62 5.14
N ALA A 133 -1.76 2.83 5.48
CA ALA A 133 -1.69 1.82 6.53
C ALA A 133 -1.42 0.42 5.95
N GLU A 134 -0.43 -0.29 6.50
CA GLU A 134 -0.17 -1.68 6.12
C GLU A 134 -0.33 -2.69 7.26
N GLY A 135 -0.67 -3.92 6.89
CA GLY A 135 -0.83 -5.01 7.87
C GLY A 135 -1.32 -6.34 7.28
N ARG A 136 -2.26 -6.97 7.99
CA ARG A 136 -2.90 -8.25 7.63
C ARG A 136 -4.42 -8.15 7.54
N ASP A 137 -5.01 -7.29 8.35
CA ASP A 137 -6.45 -7.06 8.46
C ASP A 137 -6.82 -5.57 8.46
N ILE A 138 -6.00 -4.73 7.81
CA ILE A 138 -6.23 -3.29 7.69
C ILE A 138 -7.49 -3.01 6.89
N THR A 139 -7.66 -3.67 5.76
CA THR A 139 -8.78 -3.48 4.82
C THR A 139 -10.10 -4.07 5.33
N THR A 140 -10.04 -5.07 6.22
CA THR A 140 -11.21 -5.84 6.67
C THR A 140 -11.64 -5.52 8.10
N VAL A 141 -10.69 -5.19 8.99
CA VAL A 141 -10.95 -5.00 10.42
C VAL A 141 -10.61 -3.59 10.87
N VAL A 142 -9.39 -3.09 10.59
CA VAL A 142 -8.94 -1.80 11.15
C VAL A 142 -9.66 -0.63 10.45
N PHE A 143 -9.56 -0.57 9.12
CA PHE A 143 -10.16 0.45 8.26
C PHE A 143 -11.04 -0.20 7.18
N PRO A 144 -12.17 -0.83 7.57
CA PRO A 144 -13.12 -1.40 6.61
C PRO A 144 -13.80 -0.35 5.72
N GLN A 145 -13.58 0.93 5.99
CA GLN A 145 -14.08 2.07 5.22
C GLN A 145 -12.94 2.89 4.59
N ALA A 146 -11.73 2.33 4.49
CA ALA A 146 -10.64 2.98 3.77
C ALA A 146 -11.06 3.30 2.34
N GLN A 147 -10.73 4.51 1.88
CA GLN A 147 -11.09 5.02 0.55
C GLN A 147 -10.45 4.17 -0.55
N CYS A 148 -9.20 3.74 -0.33
CA CYS A 148 -8.49 2.80 -1.20
C CYS A 148 -8.07 1.57 -0.40
N LYS A 149 -8.30 0.38 -0.95
CA LYS A 149 -7.95 -0.91 -0.35
C LYS A 149 -7.19 -1.75 -1.34
N PHE A 150 -6.07 -2.31 -0.91
CA PHE A 150 -5.21 -3.16 -1.72
C PHE A 150 -4.91 -4.45 -0.99
N PHE A 151 -4.84 -5.54 -1.75
CA PHE A 151 -4.33 -6.81 -1.27
C PHE A 151 -3.19 -7.25 -2.17
N LEU A 152 -1.96 -7.24 -1.64
CA LEU A 152 -0.78 -7.68 -2.37
C LEU A 152 -0.53 -9.14 -2.04
N ASP A 153 -0.39 -9.98 -3.07
CA ASP A 153 -0.03 -11.38 -2.93
C ASP A 153 1.21 -11.72 -3.76
N ALA A 154 1.78 -12.90 -3.53
CA ALA A 154 2.75 -13.54 -4.40
C ALA A 154 2.87 -15.02 -4.05
N ILE A 155 3.21 -15.84 -5.03
CA ILE A 155 3.44 -17.27 -4.80
C ILE A 155 4.52 -17.51 -3.73
N PRO A 156 4.33 -18.47 -2.81
CA PRO A 156 5.27 -18.72 -1.70
C PRO A 156 6.71 -18.89 -2.14
N ALA A 157 6.96 -19.62 -3.24
CA ALA A 157 8.29 -19.84 -3.79
C ALA A 157 9.01 -18.52 -4.18
N VAL A 158 8.29 -17.56 -4.77
CA VAL A 158 8.84 -16.23 -5.11
C VAL A 158 9.17 -15.45 -3.84
N ARG A 159 8.31 -15.49 -2.83
CA ARG A 159 8.54 -14.80 -1.55
C ARG A 159 9.72 -15.40 -0.78
N ALA A 160 9.86 -16.72 -0.79
CA ALA A 160 11.01 -17.42 -0.26
C ALA A 160 12.29 -16.97 -0.96
N LYS A 161 12.31 -16.95 -2.29
CA LYS A 161 13.46 -16.49 -3.09
C LYS A 161 13.82 -15.03 -2.81
N ARG A 162 12.82 -14.13 -2.71
CA ARG A 162 13.03 -12.72 -2.34
C ARG A 162 13.67 -12.60 -0.96
N ARG A 163 13.17 -13.34 0.02
CA ARG A 163 13.69 -13.31 1.40
C ARG A 163 15.10 -13.91 1.50
N TYR A 164 15.36 -15.01 0.80
CA TYR A 164 16.68 -15.64 0.69
C TYR A 164 17.73 -14.67 0.15
N ASN A 165 17.36 -13.85 -0.84
CA ASN A 165 18.26 -12.86 -1.43
C ASN A 165 18.46 -11.60 -0.57
N GLN A 166 17.57 -11.31 0.38
CA GLN A 166 17.58 -10.09 1.20
C GLN A 166 18.30 -10.25 2.54
N GLN A 167 18.29 -11.46 3.13
CA GLN A 167 18.85 -11.72 4.45
C GLN A 167 19.78 -12.93 4.38
N PRO A 168 20.99 -12.87 4.97
CA PRO A 168 21.79 -14.07 5.20
C PRO A 168 20.96 -15.07 6.02
N THR A 169 20.81 -16.28 5.51
CA THR A 169 20.07 -17.37 6.16
C THR A 169 20.85 -18.66 6.00
N GLU A 170 20.90 -19.46 7.08
CA GLU A 170 21.44 -20.81 7.05
C GLU A 170 20.43 -21.83 6.52
N MET A 171 19.13 -21.45 6.49
CA MET A 171 18.06 -22.29 5.96
C MET A 171 18.15 -22.45 4.44
N SER A 172 17.82 -23.63 3.94
CA SER A 172 17.63 -23.88 2.51
C SER A 172 16.43 -23.09 1.96
N LEU A 173 16.38 -22.91 0.64
CA LEU A 173 15.26 -22.22 -0.02
C LEU A 173 13.92 -22.95 0.24
N GLU A 174 13.95 -24.28 0.24
CA GLU A 174 12.79 -25.15 0.51
C GLU A 174 12.33 -25.03 1.97
N GLU A 175 13.25 -24.99 2.92
CA GLU A 175 12.95 -24.79 4.35
C GLU A 175 12.33 -23.42 4.61
N LEU A 176 12.86 -22.40 3.95
CA LEU A 176 12.35 -21.03 4.01
C LEU A 176 10.95 -20.93 3.40
N GLN A 177 10.71 -21.60 2.27
CA GLN A 177 9.38 -21.68 1.67
C GLN A 177 8.37 -22.34 2.61
N ARG A 178 8.72 -23.49 3.20
CA ARG A 178 7.82 -24.19 4.15
C ARG A 178 7.46 -23.31 5.34
N THR A 179 8.46 -22.62 5.90
CA THR A 179 8.25 -21.68 7.02
C THR A 179 7.31 -20.54 6.64
N ILE A 180 7.41 -20.03 5.40
CA ILE A 180 6.52 -19.00 4.88
C ILE A 180 5.09 -19.53 4.73
N GLU A 181 4.93 -20.73 4.18
CA GLU A 181 3.63 -21.38 3.99
C GLU A 181 2.93 -21.65 5.34
N GLU A 182 3.64 -22.23 6.30
CA GLU A 182 3.13 -22.46 7.67
C GLU A 182 2.67 -21.15 8.32
N ARG A 183 3.46 -20.08 8.16
CA ARG A 183 3.09 -18.76 8.68
C ARG A 183 1.85 -18.19 8.03
N ASP A 184 1.70 -18.36 6.72
CA ASP A 184 0.52 -17.87 5.99
C ASP A 184 -0.73 -18.66 6.36
N GLU A 185 -0.63 -19.97 6.56
CA GLU A 185 -1.72 -20.80 7.06
C GLU A 185 -2.18 -20.32 8.45
N ILE A 186 -1.23 -20.07 9.35
CA ILE A 186 -1.51 -19.51 10.68
C ILE A 186 -2.19 -18.14 10.55
N ASP A 187 -1.65 -17.23 9.71
CA ASP A 187 -2.20 -15.88 9.52
C ASP A 187 -3.62 -15.92 8.90
N ARG A 188 -3.90 -16.82 7.96
CA ARG A 188 -5.24 -16.97 7.33
C ARG A 188 -6.27 -17.58 8.28
N ASN A 189 -5.87 -18.56 9.09
CA ASN A 189 -6.78 -19.32 9.96
C ASN A 189 -7.01 -18.67 11.33
N LYS A 190 -6.45 -17.48 11.59
CA LYS A 190 -6.70 -16.73 12.82
C LYS A 190 -8.20 -16.46 13.03
N PRO A 191 -8.77 -16.78 14.20
CA PRO A 191 -10.17 -16.50 14.50
C PRO A 191 -10.54 -15.02 14.40
N VAL A 192 -9.59 -14.14 14.76
CA VAL A 192 -9.74 -12.68 14.73
C VAL A 192 -8.53 -12.06 14.04
N GLY A 193 -8.76 -11.14 13.11
CA GLY A 193 -7.71 -10.46 12.36
C GLY A 193 -6.93 -11.37 11.41
N GLY A 194 -7.55 -12.46 10.97
CA GLY A 194 -6.96 -13.33 9.96
C GLY A 194 -6.84 -12.65 8.61
N LEU A 195 -5.83 -13.04 7.84
CA LEU A 195 -5.55 -12.50 6.52
C LEU A 195 -6.70 -12.83 5.56
N LYS A 196 -7.53 -11.82 5.27
CA LYS A 196 -8.70 -11.91 4.40
C LYS A 196 -8.69 -10.77 3.41
N ILE A 197 -9.11 -11.05 2.18
CA ILE A 197 -9.26 -10.05 1.13
C ILE A 197 -10.59 -9.34 1.35
N ALA A 198 -10.58 -8.01 1.50
CA ALA A 198 -11.82 -7.24 1.53
C ALA A 198 -12.50 -7.32 0.14
N PRO A 199 -13.84 -7.44 0.05
CA PRO A 199 -14.54 -7.59 -1.23
C PRO A 199 -14.27 -6.45 -2.24
N ASP A 200 -13.93 -5.27 -1.74
CA ASP A 200 -13.65 -4.05 -2.49
C ASP A 200 -12.14 -3.71 -2.54
N ALA A 201 -11.26 -4.64 -2.13
CA ALA A 201 -9.82 -4.46 -2.29
C ALA A 201 -9.35 -4.81 -3.70
N LEU A 202 -8.50 -3.97 -4.28
CA LEU A 202 -7.78 -4.32 -5.51
C LEU A 202 -6.74 -5.39 -5.18
N TYR A 203 -6.94 -6.59 -5.75
CA TYR A 203 -5.98 -7.69 -5.66
C TYR A 203 -4.84 -7.50 -6.66
N ILE A 204 -3.60 -7.58 -6.17
CA ILE A 204 -2.39 -7.45 -6.97
C ILE A 204 -1.50 -8.66 -6.72
N ASP A 205 -1.38 -9.53 -7.72
CA ASP A 205 -0.35 -10.57 -7.71
C ASP A 205 0.99 -9.98 -8.15
N SER A 206 1.92 -9.90 -7.19
CA SER A 206 3.27 -9.36 -7.41
C SER A 206 4.29 -10.41 -7.82
N SER A 207 3.90 -11.68 -8.07
CA SER A 207 4.84 -12.79 -8.28
C SER A 207 5.87 -12.53 -9.38
N TYR A 208 5.43 -11.90 -10.48
CA TYR A 208 6.27 -11.61 -11.65
C TYR A 208 6.36 -10.12 -11.95
N LEU A 209 5.99 -9.29 -10.97
CA LEU A 209 6.08 -7.84 -11.08
C LEU A 209 7.31 -7.35 -10.32
N THR A 210 7.94 -6.33 -10.88
CA THR A 210 8.91 -5.48 -10.22
C THR A 210 8.23 -4.59 -9.18
N ILE A 211 9.03 -3.99 -8.30
CA ILE A 211 8.51 -3.03 -7.30
C ILE A 211 7.86 -1.83 -7.99
N ASP A 212 8.45 -1.34 -9.08
CA ASP A 212 7.96 -0.17 -9.81
C ASP A 212 6.62 -0.46 -10.49
N GLU A 213 6.45 -1.63 -11.13
CA GLU A 213 5.17 -2.03 -11.71
C GLU A 213 4.06 -2.15 -10.67
N VAL A 214 4.37 -2.67 -9.47
CA VAL A 214 3.40 -2.73 -8.37
C VAL A 214 3.06 -1.33 -7.88
N TYR A 215 4.07 -0.46 -7.73
CA TYR A 215 3.90 0.93 -7.31
C TYR A 215 2.98 1.68 -8.27
N GLU A 216 3.25 1.63 -9.58
CA GLU A 216 2.46 2.30 -10.61
C GLU A 216 1.01 1.84 -10.63
N ARG A 217 0.78 0.52 -10.49
CA ARG A 217 -0.58 -0.03 -10.41
C ARG A 217 -1.35 0.48 -9.20
N VAL A 218 -0.70 0.53 -8.03
CA VAL A 218 -1.32 1.04 -6.80
C VAL A 218 -1.60 2.53 -6.93
N LEU A 219 -0.63 3.31 -7.43
CA LEU A 219 -0.75 4.75 -7.57
C LEU A 219 -1.84 5.14 -8.57
N ARG A 220 -1.90 4.50 -9.74
CA ARG A 220 -2.97 4.70 -10.72
C ARG A 220 -4.35 4.44 -10.12
N ALA A 221 -4.51 3.34 -9.39
CA ALA A 221 -5.78 2.99 -8.75
C ALA A 221 -6.21 4.03 -7.70
N ILE A 222 -5.24 4.61 -6.97
CA ILE A 222 -5.50 5.71 -6.02
C ILE A 222 -6.01 6.95 -6.76
N PHE A 223 -5.35 7.38 -7.83
CA PHE A 223 -5.74 8.58 -8.57
C PHE A 223 -7.14 8.46 -9.18
N ILE A 224 -7.44 7.32 -9.82
CA ILE A 224 -8.80 7.05 -10.33
C ILE A 224 -9.83 7.20 -9.21
N ARG A 225 -9.53 6.65 -8.04
CA ARG A 225 -10.45 6.69 -6.90
C ARG A 225 -10.64 8.09 -6.32
N ILE A 226 -9.58 8.91 -6.31
CA ILE A 226 -9.64 10.31 -5.88
C ILE A 226 -10.46 11.15 -6.86
N ASP A 227 -10.24 10.97 -8.17
CA ASP A 227 -10.99 11.68 -9.21
C ASP A 227 -12.49 11.34 -9.14
N GLU A 228 -12.82 10.05 -8.95
CA GLU A 228 -14.22 9.63 -8.74
C GLU A 228 -14.87 10.25 -7.49
N GLU A 229 -14.12 10.58 -6.44
CA GLU A 229 -14.66 11.28 -5.26
C GLU A 229 -14.81 12.78 -5.53
N ALA A 230 -13.89 13.37 -6.29
CA ALA A 230 -13.98 14.77 -6.69
C ALA A 230 -15.25 15.01 -7.55
N ASP A 231 -15.52 14.15 -8.52
CA ASP A 231 -16.70 14.24 -9.38
C ASP A 231 -18.01 14.05 -8.60
N LYS A 232 -18.04 13.11 -7.64
CA LYS A 232 -19.22 12.90 -6.75
C LYS A 232 -19.49 14.08 -5.83
N ASN A 233 -18.45 14.83 -5.44
CA ASN A 233 -18.58 16.01 -4.59
C ASN A 233 -18.94 17.28 -5.38
N GLN A 234 -18.64 17.33 -6.70
CA GLN A 234 -19.07 18.43 -7.57
C GLN A 234 -20.60 18.48 -7.77
N ASP A 235 -21.31 17.36 -7.60
CA ASP A 235 -22.77 17.31 -7.66
C ASP A 235 -23.48 17.80 -6.38
N GLN A 236 -22.74 18.12 -5.30
CA GLN A 236 -23.35 18.57 -4.02
C GLN A 236 -23.02 19.97 -3.53
N GLU A 237 -21.98 20.67 -3.99
CA GLU A 237 -21.78 22.09 -3.61
C GLU A 237 -21.24 22.94 -4.78
N LYS A 238 -22.12 23.76 -5.36
CA LYS A 238 -21.71 24.98 -6.07
C LYS A 238 -21.07 25.92 -5.05
N ASN A 239 -19.74 25.91 -4.95
CA ASN A 239 -18.89 27.01 -4.49
C ASN A 239 -17.42 26.64 -4.75
N VAL A 240 -16.95 26.72 -6.00
CA VAL A 240 -15.54 26.45 -6.39
C VAL A 240 -14.88 27.68 -7.04
N GLU A 241 -15.44 28.87 -6.84
CA GLU A 241 -14.77 30.12 -7.30
C GLU A 241 -13.66 30.60 -6.35
N GLU A 242 -13.61 30.16 -5.09
CA GLU A 242 -12.60 30.65 -4.11
C GLU A 242 -11.26 29.88 -4.13
N VAL A 243 -11.17 28.70 -4.78
CA VAL A 243 -9.92 27.91 -4.80
C VAL A 243 -9.05 28.22 -6.03
N LYS A 244 -9.65 28.68 -7.14
CA LYS A 244 -8.91 29.08 -8.35
C LYS A 244 -8.09 30.36 -8.13
N GLU A 245 -8.59 31.30 -7.32
CA GLU A 245 -7.98 32.62 -7.16
C GLU A 245 -6.68 32.61 -6.32
N VAL A 246 -6.47 31.58 -5.50
CA VAL A 246 -5.27 31.44 -4.66
C VAL A 246 -4.08 30.83 -5.41
N LEU A 247 -4.33 30.07 -6.49
CA LEU A 247 -3.27 29.44 -7.29
C LEU A 247 -2.67 30.37 -8.35
N GLU A 248 -3.37 31.44 -8.76
CA GLU A 248 -2.91 32.35 -9.82
C GLU A 248 -2.11 33.55 -9.31
N THR A 249 -2.11 33.87 -8.02
CA THR A 249 -1.56 35.14 -7.51
C THR A 249 -0.21 35.08 -6.80
N GLN A 250 0.49 33.94 -6.75
CA GLN A 250 1.85 33.91 -6.18
C GLN A 250 2.86 33.12 -7.03
N SER A 251 3.33 33.75 -8.10
CA SER A 251 4.61 33.49 -8.76
C SER A 251 5.66 34.44 -8.13
N GLU A 252 6.47 34.00 -7.16
CA GLU A 252 7.93 33.69 -7.21
C GLU A 252 8.75 34.57 -6.24
N PRO A 253 10.03 34.29 -5.86
CA PRO A 253 10.83 33.05 -5.98
C PRO A 253 11.60 32.65 -4.67
N GLN A 254 11.80 31.34 -4.43
CA GLN A 254 13.13 30.69 -4.28
C GLN A 254 13.06 29.29 -3.64
N GLN A 255 13.63 28.33 -4.39
CA GLN A 255 14.20 27.05 -3.95
C GLN A 255 13.26 25.99 -3.37
N LYS A 256 12.34 25.47 -4.20
CA LYS A 256 11.84 24.08 -4.04
C LYS A 256 11.24 23.44 -5.31
N SER A 257 11.43 24.01 -6.51
CA SER A 257 10.66 23.59 -7.70
C SER A 257 11.33 22.64 -8.67
N ASN A 258 12.59 22.23 -8.53
CA ASN A 258 13.20 21.48 -9.65
C ASN A 258 12.69 20.05 -9.83
N MET A 259 12.18 19.37 -8.79
CA MET A 259 11.76 17.96 -8.91
C MET A 259 10.27 17.83 -9.24
N GLN A 260 9.43 18.68 -8.66
CA GLN A 260 7.98 18.66 -8.85
C GLN A 260 7.59 19.21 -10.22
N THR A 261 8.29 20.25 -10.70
CA THR A 261 8.12 20.76 -12.07
C THR A 261 8.69 19.79 -13.10
N MET A 262 9.79 19.08 -12.83
CA MET A 262 10.29 18.04 -13.74
C MET A 262 9.35 16.84 -13.84
N LEU A 263 8.79 16.35 -12.73
CA LEU A 263 7.83 15.24 -12.76
C LEU A 263 6.50 15.62 -13.43
N GLN A 264 6.06 16.87 -13.26
CA GLN A 264 4.85 17.37 -13.91
C GLN A 264 5.08 17.65 -15.41
N GLU A 265 6.27 18.15 -15.79
CA GLU A 265 6.69 18.25 -17.19
C GLU A 265 6.93 16.89 -17.84
N GLU A 266 7.49 15.90 -17.13
CA GLU A 266 7.61 14.52 -17.63
C GLU A 266 6.23 13.86 -17.78
N TYR A 267 5.30 14.12 -16.85
CA TYR A 267 3.93 13.65 -16.95
C TYR A 267 3.21 14.27 -18.16
N LEU A 268 3.34 15.58 -18.39
CA LEU A 268 2.78 16.28 -19.55
C LEU A 268 3.47 15.90 -20.87
N LYS A 269 4.80 15.69 -20.88
CA LYS A 269 5.54 15.14 -22.04
C LYS A 269 5.19 13.68 -22.32
N SER A 270 4.77 12.90 -21.32
CA SER A 270 4.26 11.53 -21.50
C SER A 270 2.81 11.48 -22.03
N LEU A 271 2.18 12.64 -22.18
CA LEU A 271 0.86 12.82 -22.80
C LEU A 271 0.98 13.41 -24.21
N ASP A 272 2.00 14.24 -24.47
CA ASP A 272 2.33 14.77 -25.81
C ASP A 272 3.51 14.02 -26.45
N GLY A 273 3.20 12.92 -27.13
CA GLY A 273 4.23 12.18 -27.89
C GLY A 273 3.72 11.13 -28.86
N ILE A 274 2.43 11.11 -29.18
CA ILE A 274 1.86 10.16 -30.13
C ILE A 274 1.61 10.90 -31.45
N GLU A 275 2.58 10.83 -32.36
CA GLU A 275 2.34 11.20 -33.76
C GLU A 275 1.78 9.96 -34.48
N ASP A 276 0.54 10.07 -34.96
CA ASP A 276 -0.08 9.06 -35.82
C ASP A 276 0.82 8.81 -37.04
N GLY A 277 1.17 7.54 -37.29
CA GLY A 277 2.10 7.15 -38.36
C GLY A 277 3.57 7.02 -37.95
N GLN A 278 3.93 7.20 -36.67
CA GLN A 278 5.31 6.98 -36.20
C GLN A 278 5.71 5.49 -36.22
N LEU A 279 6.88 5.19 -36.81
CA LEU A 279 7.46 3.84 -36.80
C LEU A 279 8.27 3.64 -35.51
N VAL A 280 7.88 2.64 -34.71
CA VAL A 280 8.55 2.28 -33.45
C VAL A 280 8.93 0.81 -33.45
N THR A 281 9.98 0.45 -32.72
CA THR A 281 10.34 -0.96 -32.48
C THR A 281 9.69 -1.39 -31.18
N GLY A 282 8.99 -2.53 -31.21
CA GLY A 282 8.40 -3.13 -30.01
C GLY A 282 8.71 -4.61 -29.91
N THR A 283 8.52 -5.16 -28.71
CA THR A 283 8.79 -6.56 -28.39
C THR A 283 7.49 -7.34 -28.39
N VAL A 284 7.45 -8.48 -29.06
CA VAL A 284 6.27 -9.35 -29.05
C VAL A 284 6.10 -9.95 -27.66
N VAL A 285 5.02 -9.59 -26.98
CA VAL A 285 4.72 -10.06 -25.62
C VAL A 285 3.76 -11.24 -25.61
N GLN A 286 2.89 -11.35 -26.61
CA GLN A 286 1.94 -12.45 -26.73
C GLN A 286 1.53 -12.67 -28.19
N VAL A 287 1.28 -13.93 -28.57
CA VAL A 287 0.77 -14.31 -29.89
C VAL A 287 -0.42 -15.25 -29.70
N ASN A 288 -1.53 -14.98 -30.40
CA ASN A 288 -2.66 -15.91 -30.51
C ASN A 288 -3.02 -16.14 -32.00
N ASN A 289 -4.07 -16.91 -32.27
CA ASN A 289 -4.44 -17.29 -33.65
C ASN A 289 -4.95 -16.12 -34.51
N GLU A 290 -5.29 -14.97 -33.91
CA GLU A 290 -5.88 -13.82 -34.61
C GLU A 290 -5.00 -12.55 -34.50
N TYR A 291 -4.20 -12.40 -33.44
CA TYR A 291 -3.46 -11.18 -33.09
C TYR A 291 -2.07 -11.47 -32.51
N VAL A 292 -1.14 -10.58 -32.81
CA VAL A 292 0.18 -10.41 -32.19
C VAL A 292 0.12 -9.17 -31.30
N PHE A 293 0.50 -9.31 -30.03
CA PHE A 293 0.57 -8.25 -29.05
C PHE A 293 2.01 -7.79 -28.92
N VAL A 294 2.23 -6.49 -29.08
CA VAL A 294 3.56 -5.88 -29.10
C VAL A 294 3.64 -4.81 -28.03
N ASP A 295 4.58 -4.96 -27.10
CA ASP A 295 4.93 -3.90 -26.16
C ASP A 295 5.90 -2.94 -26.84
N VAL A 296 5.44 -1.72 -27.05
CA VAL A 296 6.18 -0.62 -27.68
C VAL A 296 6.76 0.35 -26.65
N GLY A 297 6.75 0.00 -25.36
CA GLY A 297 7.25 0.84 -24.27
C GLY A 297 6.30 1.97 -23.85
N TYR A 298 5.03 1.86 -24.23
CA TYR A 298 3.97 2.85 -23.93
C TYR A 298 2.83 2.22 -23.10
N LYS A 299 1.91 3.05 -22.58
CA LYS A 299 0.86 2.74 -21.58
C LYS A 299 -0.09 1.55 -21.89
N SER A 300 -0.03 0.93 -23.07
CA SER A 300 -0.82 -0.24 -23.49
C SER A 300 -0.12 -1.04 -24.60
N GLU A 301 -0.29 -2.37 -24.61
CA GLU A 301 0.20 -3.27 -25.67
C GLU A 301 -0.54 -3.03 -27.00
N GLY A 302 0.19 -2.87 -28.09
CA GLY A 302 -0.36 -2.74 -29.44
C GLY A 302 -0.87 -4.10 -29.96
N ARG A 303 -2.05 -4.12 -30.58
CA ARG A 303 -2.66 -5.34 -31.15
C ARG A 303 -2.61 -5.31 -32.67
N ILE A 304 -1.88 -6.24 -33.27
CA ILE A 304 -1.70 -6.32 -34.72
C ILE A 304 -2.32 -7.63 -35.23
N PRO A 305 -3.25 -7.60 -36.20
CA PRO A 305 -3.80 -8.82 -36.79
C PRO A 305 -2.70 -9.73 -37.33
N ALA A 306 -2.79 -11.04 -37.06
CA ALA A 306 -1.76 -12.01 -37.47
C ALA A 306 -1.58 -12.08 -39.00
N GLU A 307 -2.61 -11.70 -39.77
CA GLU A 307 -2.59 -11.61 -41.23
C GLU A 307 -1.67 -10.50 -41.79
N GLU A 308 -1.30 -9.51 -40.97
CA GLU A 308 -0.37 -8.45 -41.38
C GLU A 308 1.10 -8.94 -41.40
N PHE A 309 1.38 -10.13 -40.85
CA PHE A 309 2.72 -10.71 -40.82
C PHE A 309 2.91 -11.74 -41.94
N THR A 310 3.98 -11.59 -42.73
CA THR A 310 4.41 -12.62 -43.71
C THR A 310 4.90 -13.89 -43.01
N THR A 311 5.41 -13.76 -41.79
CA THR A 311 5.77 -14.87 -40.90
C THR A 311 5.48 -14.43 -39.47
N ILE A 312 4.70 -15.22 -38.75
CA ILE A 312 4.27 -14.87 -37.39
C ILE A 312 5.50 -14.88 -36.47
N PRO A 313 5.82 -13.76 -35.79
CA PRO A 313 6.96 -13.66 -34.89
C PRO A 313 6.73 -14.46 -33.61
N ALA A 314 7.81 -14.87 -32.94
CA ALA A 314 7.74 -15.53 -31.63
C ALA A 314 7.68 -14.50 -30.49
N VAL A 315 7.18 -14.93 -29.33
CA VAL A 315 7.22 -14.11 -28.11
C VAL A 315 8.69 -13.83 -27.75
N GLY A 316 9.04 -12.56 -27.61
CA GLY A 316 10.38 -12.05 -27.39
C GLY A 316 11.08 -11.50 -28.63
N ASP A 317 10.52 -11.66 -29.83
CA ASP A 317 11.08 -11.08 -31.06
C ASP A 317 10.82 -9.56 -31.12
N GLU A 318 11.76 -8.82 -31.70
CA GLU A 318 11.60 -7.39 -31.99
C GLU A 318 10.93 -7.19 -33.35
N VAL A 319 9.86 -6.39 -33.37
CA VAL A 319 9.11 -6.05 -34.58
C VAL A 319 8.97 -4.54 -34.71
N LYS A 320 9.05 -4.04 -35.95
CA LYS A 320 8.80 -2.62 -36.24
C LYS A 320 7.34 -2.43 -36.58
N VAL A 321 6.68 -1.54 -35.85
CA VAL A 321 5.24 -1.33 -35.92
C VAL A 321 4.95 0.16 -36.09
N ILE A 322 3.89 0.49 -36.81
CA ILE A 322 3.44 1.87 -36.99
C ILE A 322 2.33 2.14 -35.98
N ILE A 323 2.45 3.22 -35.23
CA ILE A 323 1.39 3.64 -34.30
C ILE A 323 0.23 4.22 -35.11
N VAL A 324 -0.95 3.63 -34.96
CA VAL A 324 -2.19 4.12 -35.58
C VAL A 324 -3.18 4.41 -34.47
N ASN A 325 -3.59 5.67 -34.32
CA ASN A 325 -4.68 6.03 -33.41
C ASN A 325 -6.01 5.59 -34.03
N LYS A 326 -6.68 4.61 -33.44
CA LYS A 326 -8.09 4.35 -33.77
C LYS A 326 -8.96 5.32 -32.97
N GLU A 327 -9.67 6.19 -33.69
CA GLU A 327 -10.85 6.91 -33.16
C GLU A 327 -11.86 5.97 -32.51
#